data_AF-A0A0J7JVC1-F1
#
_entry.id   AF-A0A0J7JVC1-F1
#
_cell.length_a   1.000
_cell.length_b   1.000
_cell.length_c   1.000
_cell.angle_alpha   90.00
_cell.angle_beta   90.00
_cell.angle_gamma   90.00
#
_symmetry.space_group_name_H-M   'P 1'
#
loop_
_entity.id
_entity.type
_entity.pdbx_description
1 polymer ?
#
loop_
_entity_poly.entity_id
_entity_poly.type
_entity_poly.pdbx_seq_one_letter_code
_entity_poly.pdbx_strand_id
1 'polypeptide(L)'
;MANSYGANYHKAQQGFCVDITCLDSATPVTLPPPIRMTTSTPTYFEHIPGMSDAVTSLVEEMATNVEGIDYQLDAAVGSIPLGRSGQQFRWVMQNHIAQPEPEFHIPSTNGALPFHVIDRWMRMISHPDTGYTTMAGIVGKGTYIRPIEASDVSLDMAVIQCESTGRGRNVLLGSFLVAMQPSSSGPFGMSVNIAENKLQQFRFPMIAYLQQNPNTTAVCAALVDSLK
;
A
#
# COMPACT_ATOMS: atom_id res chain seq x y z
N MET A 1 -27.78 -23.80 -38.68
CA MET A 1 -28.99 -22.99 -38.40
C MET A 1 -29.63 -23.63 -37.15
N ALA A 2 -29.78 -23.01 -35.99
CA ALA A 2 -29.80 -21.61 -35.59
C ALA A 2 -29.27 -21.44 -34.15
N ASN A 3 -28.73 -20.26 -33.86
CA ASN A 3 -28.25 -19.82 -32.55
C ASN A 3 -29.40 -19.71 -31.54
N SER A 4 -29.22 -20.24 -30.33
CA SER A 4 -30.08 -19.96 -29.17
C SER A 4 -29.41 -18.96 -28.22
N TYR A 5 -29.37 -17.69 -28.61
CA TYR A 5 -29.29 -16.57 -27.66
C TYR A 5 -30.68 -16.38 -27.06
N GLY A 6 -30.97 -17.10 -25.97
CA GLY A 6 -32.17 -16.92 -25.17
C GLY A 6 -31.99 -15.72 -24.23
N ALA A 7 -32.25 -14.53 -24.75
CA ALA A 7 -32.40 -13.34 -23.96
C ALA A 7 -33.64 -13.47 -23.06
N ASN A 8 -33.42 -13.81 -21.79
CA ASN A 8 -34.45 -13.75 -20.75
C ASN A 8 -34.70 -12.28 -20.37
N TYR A 9 -35.43 -11.57 -21.23
CA TYR A 9 -36.08 -10.31 -20.93
C TYR A 9 -37.37 -10.58 -20.13
N HIS A 10 -37.22 -10.91 -18.85
CA HIS A 10 -38.32 -10.88 -17.88
C HIS A 10 -37.86 -10.28 -16.55
N LYS A 11 -37.48 -8.99 -16.55
CA LYS A 11 -37.49 -8.10 -15.37
C LYS A 11 -37.77 -6.63 -15.74
N ALA A 12 -38.68 -6.39 -16.68
CA ALA A 12 -39.08 -5.03 -17.08
C ALA A 12 -40.25 -4.44 -16.26
N GLN A 13 -40.67 -5.09 -15.16
CA GLN A 13 -41.85 -4.63 -14.39
C GLN A 13 -41.80 -4.93 -12.88
N GLN A 14 -40.59 -5.02 -12.31
CA GLN A 14 -40.39 -4.96 -10.85
C GLN A 14 -39.12 -4.16 -10.57
N GLY A 15 -39.29 -2.94 -10.08
CA GLY A 15 -38.25 -2.20 -9.36
C GLY A 15 -37.10 -1.66 -10.21
N PHE A 16 -37.39 -0.73 -11.13
CA PHE A 16 -36.50 0.44 -11.23
C PHE A 16 -36.73 1.30 -9.97
N CYS A 17 -36.33 0.79 -8.81
CA CYS A 17 -35.90 1.67 -7.75
C CYS A 17 -34.57 2.19 -8.23
N VAL A 18 -34.45 3.51 -8.39
CA VAL A 18 -33.13 4.12 -8.31
C VAL A 18 -32.56 3.64 -6.98
N ASP A 19 -31.34 3.10 -6.97
CA ASP A 19 -30.72 2.69 -5.72
C ASP A 19 -30.62 3.95 -4.87
N ILE A 20 -31.52 4.12 -3.89
CA ILE A 20 -31.63 5.38 -3.11
C ILE A 20 -30.33 5.61 -2.34
N THR A 21 -29.57 4.55 -2.07
CA THR A 21 -28.21 4.65 -1.52
C THR A 21 -27.21 5.33 -2.46
N CYS A 22 -27.48 5.41 -3.76
CA CYS A 22 -26.69 6.14 -4.76
C CYS A 22 -27.22 7.56 -5.02
N LEU A 23 -28.36 7.94 -4.41
CA LEU A 23 -29.06 9.21 -4.62
C LEU A 23 -28.87 10.20 -3.46
N ASP A 24 -28.17 9.81 -2.41
CA ASP A 24 -27.74 10.72 -1.33
C ASP A 24 -26.45 11.45 -1.71
N SER A 25 -26.54 12.21 -2.81
CA SER A 25 -25.48 13.08 -3.31
C SER A 25 -25.51 14.43 -2.58
N ALA A 26 -25.26 14.45 -1.27
CA ALA A 26 -25.03 15.70 -0.53
C ALA A 26 -24.30 15.55 0.82
N THR A 27 -24.02 14.35 1.33
CA THR A 27 -23.02 14.22 2.40
C THR A 27 -21.64 14.48 1.81
N PRO A 28 -20.75 15.28 2.47
CA PRO A 28 -19.40 15.45 1.98
C PRO A 28 -18.82 14.07 1.72
N VAL A 29 -18.17 13.89 0.56
CA VAL A 29 -17.53 12.64 0.16
C VAL A 29 -16.36 12.40 1.12
N THR A 30 -16.67 12.02 2.35
CA THR A 30 -15.73 11.44 3.29
C THR A 30 -15.59 10.00 2.82
N LEU A 31 -14.60 9.78 1.96
CA LEU A 31 -14.20 8.44 1.59
C LEU A 31 -13.97 7.65 2.89
N PRO A 32 -14.49 6.42 3.00
CA PRO A 32 -14.17 5.57 4.15
C PRO A 32 -12.65 5.40 4.21
N PRO A 33 -12.06 5.20 5.41
CA PRO A 33 -10.63 4.94 5.51
C PRO A 33 -10.25 3.73 4.63
N PRO A 34 -9.10 3.76 3.97
CA PRO A 34 -8.68 2.69 3.10
C PRO A 34 -8.50 1.40 3.90
N ILE A 35 -8.96 0.28 3.34
CA ILE A 35 -8.71 -1.05 3.88
C ILE A 35 -7.26 -1.41 3.55
N ARG A 36 -6.50 -1.78 4.57
CA ARG A 36 -5.11 -2.22 4.45
C ARG A 36 -5.06 -3.70 4.76
N MET A 37 -4.42 -4.48 3.90
CA MET A 37 -4.25 -5.92 4.09
C MET A 37 -2.84 -6.33 3.70
N THR A 38 -2.10 -6.91 4.63
CA THR A 38 -0.82 -7.56 4.39
C THR A 38 -1.04 -8.81 3.55
N THR A 39 -0.41 -8.85 2.38
CA THR A 39 -0.53 -9.96 1.43
C THR A 39 0.65 -10.92 1.53
N SER A 40 1.81 -10.43 1.95
CA SER A 40 2.99 -11.25 2.22
C SER A 40 3.76 -10.66 3.40
N THR A 41 4.27 -11.53 4.25
CA THR A 41 5.22 -11.16 5.31
C THR A 41 6.61 -11.62 4.93
N PRO A 42 7.68 -10.97 5.41
CA PRO A 42 9.06 -11.43 5.18
C PRO A 42 9.20 -12.92 5.55
N THR A 43 9.66 -13.76 4.63
CA THR A 43 9.79 -15.21 4.85
C THR A 43 10.73 -15.52 6.01
N TYR A 44 11.70 -14.64 6.29
CA TYR A 44 12.59 -14.79 7.44
C TYR A 44 11.83 -14.80 8.79
N PHE A 45 10.68 -14.13 8.88
CA PHE A 45 9.86 -14.14 10.08
C PHE A 45 9.17 -15.48 10.32
N GLU A 46 9.08 -16.37 9.34
CA GLU A 46 8.55 -17.72 9.52
C GLU A 46 9.38 -18.53 10.53
N HIS A 47 10.67 -18.19 10.67
CA HIS A 47 11.57 -18.83 11.64
C HIS A 47 11.44 -18.26 13.06
N ILE A 48 10.73 -17.15 13.25
CA ILE A 48 10.55 -16.49 14.54
C ILE A 48 9.08 -16.62 14.96
N PRO A 49 8.77 -17.41 16.00
CA PRO A 49 7.39 -17.63 16.42
C PRO A 49 6.65 -16.31 16.70
N GLY A 50 5.52 -16.11 16.02
CA GLY A 50 4.63 -14.96 16.20
C GLY A 50 5.13 -13.63 15.61
N MET A 51 6.28 -13.59 14.92
CA MET A 51 6.80 -12.36 14.34
C MET A 51 6.01 -11.93 13.09
N SER A 52 5.60 -12.88 12.25
CA SER A 52 4.72 -12.64 11.10
C SER A 52 3.41 -11.98 11.53
N ASP A 53 2.80 -12.54 12.57
CA ASP A 53 1.51 -12.10 13.08
C ASP A 53 1.64 -10.75 13.78
N ALA A 54 2.73 -10.55 14.52
CA ALA A 54 3.03 -9.26 15.15
C ALA A 54 3.19 -8.15 14.11
N VAL A 55 3.93 -8.40 13.03
CA VAL A 55 4.15 -7.40 11.97
C VAL A 55 2.86 -7.12 11.20
N THR A 56 2.08 -8.16 10.90
CA THR A 56 0.76 -8.01 10.27
C THR A 56 -0.18 -7.17 11.16
N SER A 57 -0.28 -7.51 12.45
CA SER A 57 -1.10 -6.76 13.41
C SER A 57 -0.63 -5.30 13.57
N LEU A 58 0.68 -5.07 13.56
CA LEU A 58 1.25 -3.71 13.65
C LEU A 58 0.83 -2.83 12.48
N VAL A 59 0.85 -3.38 11.26
CA VAL A 59 0.56 -2.66 10.02
C VAL A 59 -0.95 -2.52 9.79
N GLU A 60 -1.72 -3.57 10.02
CA GLU A 60 -3.17 -3.59 9.75
C GLU A 60 -3.98 -2.92 10.87
N GLU A 61 -3.73 -3.29 12.14
CA GLU A 61 -4.60 -2.94 13.28
C GLU A 61 -4.04 -1.80 14.14
N MET A 62 -2.74 -1.82 14.46
CA MET A 62 -2.18 -0.91 15.46
C MET A 62 -1.83 0.47 14.91
N ALA A 63 -1.63 0.60 13.59
CA ALA A 63 -1.32 1.87 12.95
C ALA A 63 -2.57 2.77 12.87
N THR A 64 -2.60 3.83 13.67
CA THR A 64 -3.72 4.78 13.74
C THR A 64 -3.76 5.74 12.57
N ASN A 65 -2.58 6.10 12.04
CA ASN A 65 -2.47 6.92 10.84
C ASN A 65 -1.36 6.37 9.95
N VAL A 66 -1.55 6.48 8.63
CA VAL A 66 -0.52 6.17 7.65
C VAL A 66 -0.47 7.29 6.63
N GLU A 67 0.67 7.95 6.56
CA GLU A 67 0.94 9.05 5.64
C GLU A 67 1.80 8.53 4.48
N GLY A 68 1.82 9.21 3.33
CA GLY A 68 2.75 8.88 2.23
C GLY A 68 2.39 7.69 1.34
N ILE A 69 1.15 7.15 1.43
CA ILE A 69 0.64 6.15 0.46
C ILE A 69 0.25 6.82 -0.87
N ASP A 70 -0.14 8.09 -0.82
CA ASP A 70 -0.54 8.84 -2.01
C ASP A 70 0.64 8.99 -2.97
N TYR A 71 0.38 8.78 -4.26
CA TYR A 71 1.38 8.89 -5.32
C TYR A 71 0.99 9.98 -6.32
N GLN A 72 2.00 10.67 -6.83
CA GLN A 72 1.83 11.65 -7.90
C GLN A 72 2.22 11.03 -9.24
N LEU A 73 1.40 11.29 -10.25
CA LEU A 73 1.66 10.92 -11.64
C LEU A 73 2.25 12.13 -12.37
N ASP A 74 3.55 12.08 -12.62
CA ASP A 74 4.23 13.10 -13.39
C ASP A 74 4.31 12.68 -14.86
N ALA A 75 3.71 13.47 -15.74
CA ALA A 75 3.76 13.27 -17.18
C ALA A 75 5.03 13.91 -17.74
N ALA A 76 5.99 13.09 -18.18
CA ALA A 76 7.14 13.55 -18.94
C ALA A 76 6.68 13.99 -20.35
N VAL A 77 6.76 15.30 -20.61
CA VAL A 77 6.40 15.89 -21.90
C VAL A 77 7.64 15.92 -22.79
N GLY A 78 7.63 15.16 -23.88
CA GLY A 78 8.66 15.25 -24.91
C GLY A 78 8.24 16.16 -26.05
N SER A 79 9.20 16.82 -26.70
CA SER A 79 8.98 17.56 -27.94
C SER A 79 9.47 16.77 -29.15
N ILE A 80 8.60 16.58 -30.13
CA ILE A 80 8.94 16.01 -31.44
C ILE A 80 8.78 17.13 -32.47
N PRO A 81 9.78 17.41 -33.32
CA PRO A 81 9.62 18.37 -34.40
C PRO A 81 8.63 17.82 -35.44
N LEU A 82 7.53 18.55 -35.69
CA LEU A 82 6.58 18.21 -36.75
C LEU A 82 6.93 18.99 -38.03
N GLY A 83 7.23 18.22 -39.09
CA GLY A 83 7.27 18.72 -40.46
C GLY A 83 8.37 19.72 -40.78
N ARG A 84 8.21 20.37 -41.94
CA ARG A 84 9.22 21.27 -42.55
C ARG A 84 9.31 22.64 -41.86
N SER A 85 8.33 22.99 -41.02
CA SER A 85 8.24 24.28 -40.31
C SER A 85 9.00 24.32 -38.98
N GLY A 86 9.57 23.20 -38.52
CA GLY A 86 10.37 23.13 -37.29
C GLY A 86 9.58 23.38 -36.01
N GLN A 87 8.24 23.35 -36.08
CA GLN A 87 7.40 23.54 -34.91
C GLN A 87 7.46 22.30 -34.02
N GLN A 88 7.69 22.51 -32.71
CA GLN A 88 7.77 21.44 -31.74
C GLN A 88 6.37 21.06 -31.27
N PHE A 89 5.97 19.83 -31.56
CA PHE A 89 4.78 19.23 -30.98
C PHE A 89 5.14 18.61 -29.65
N ARG A 90 4.48 19.07 -28.58
CA ARG A 90 4.67 18.53 -27.23
C ARG A 90 3.64 17.43 -27.02
N TRP A 91 4.11 16.20 -26.75
CA TRP A 91 3.26 15.06 -26.43
C TRP A 91 3.76 14.38 -25.15
N VAL A 92 2.83 13.77 -24.41
CA VAL A 92 3.17 13.01 -23.20
C VAL A 92 3.85 11.71 -23.62
N MET A 93 5.12 11.56 -23.28
CA MET A 93 5.94 10.41 -23.69
C MET A 93 5.88 9.28 -22.66
N GLN A 94 5.96 9.62 -21.38
CA GLN A 94 6.04 8.63 -20.30
C GLN A 94 5.45 9.22 -19.02
N ASN A 95 4.69 8.41 -18.28
CA ASN A 95 4.25 8.77 -16.93
C ASN A 95 5.21 8.14 -15.92
N HIS A 96 5.67 8.93 -14.97
CA HIS A 96 6.44 8.47 -13.82
C HIS A 96 5.56 8.46 -12.59
N ILE A 97 5.64 7.38 -11.82
CA ILE A 97 5.02 7.25 -10.50
C ILE A 97 6.14 7.50 -9.50
N ALA A 98 5.98 8.50 -8.65
CA ALA A 98 6.90 8.74 -7.54
C ALA A 98 6.89 7.53 -6.58
N GLN A 99 8.06 7.20 -6.02
CA GLN A 99 8.16 6.11 -5.07
C GLN A 99 7.38 6.48 -3.79
N PRO A 100 6.46 5.63 -3.30
CA PRO A 100 5.76 5.88 -2.05
C PRO A 100 6.71 5.66 -0.85
N GLU A 101 6.64 6.57 0.12
CA GLU A 101 7.35 6.50 1.40
C GLU A 101 6.32 6.48 2.54
N PRO A 102 5.65 5.33 2.77
CA PRO A 102 4.60 5.27 3.77
C PRO A 102 5.19 5.41 5.19
N GLU A 103 4.64 6.33 5.98
CA GLU A 103 4.99 6.51 7.39
C GLU A 103 3.82 6.03 8.27
N PHE A 104 4.08 5.05 9.11
CA PHE A 104 3.07 4.49 10.02
C PHE A 104 3.19 5.08 11.41
N HIS A 105 2.06 5.49 11.97
CA HIS A 105 1.96 6.12 13.28
C HIS A 105 1.23 5.20 14.25
N ILE A 106 1.90 4.83 15.35
CA ILE A 106 1.35 4.00 16.43
C ILE A 106 1.29 4.84 17.72
N PRO A 107 0.18 4.86 18.46
CA PRO A 107 0.10 5.54 19.75
C PRO A 107 1.07 4.93 20.77
N SER A 108 1.85 5.74 21.49
CA SER A 108 2.96 5.26 22.34
C SER A 108 2.56 4.44 23.56
N THR A 109 1.28 4.18 23.80
CA THR A 109 0.85 3.32 24.93
C THR A 109 1.52 1.95 24.91
N ASN A 110 1.92 1.49 23.72
CA ASN A 110 2.57 0.20 23.49
C ASN A 110 4.06 0.29 23.12
N GLY A 111 4.69 1.48 23.16
CA GLY A 111 5.92 1.85 22.46
C GLY A 111 7.17 0.97 22.62
N ALA A 112 7.19 0.03 23.57
CA ALA A 112 8.27 -0.96 23.68
C ALA A 112 8.17 -2.06 22.61
N LEU A 113 6.99 -2.63 22.39
CA LEU A 113 6.81 -3.80 21.50
C LEU A 113 6.98 -3.47 20.01
N PRO A 114 6.26 -2.45 19.46
CA PRO A 114 6.45 -2.02 18.09
C PRO A 114 7.90 -1.65 17.78
N PHE A 115 8.55 -0.92 18.70
CA PHE A 115 9.96 -0.54 18.53
C PHE A 115 10.87 -1.76 18.44
N HIS A 116 10.75 -2.74 19.34
CA HIS A 116 11.59 -3.92 19.31
C HIS A 116 11.37 -4.79 18.07
N VAL A 117 10.13 -4.85 17.56
CA VAL A 117 9.83 -5.56 16.31
C VAL A 117 10.50 -4.87 15.12
N ILE A 118 10.37 -3.54 15.00
CA ILE A 118 10.97 -2.78 13.90
C ILE A 118 12.50 -2.70 14.00
N ASP A 119 13.07 -2.47 15.19
CA ASP A 119 14.52 -2.48 15.42
C ASP A 119 15.12 -3.84 15.07
N ARG A 120 14.45 -4.93 15.46
CA ARG A 120 14.87 -6.28 15.07
C ARG A 120 14.82 -6.46 13.56
N TRP A 121 13.73 -6.04 12.90
CA TRP A 121 13.62 -6.08 11.44
C TRP A 121 14.77 -5.34 10.76
N MET A 122 15.07 -4.11 11.19
CA MET A 122 16.17 -3.31 10.64
C MET A 122 17.55 -3.95 10.85
N ARG A 123 17.81 -4.52 12.04
CA ARG A 123 19.06 -5.25 12.32
C ARG A 123 19.22 -6.52 11.51
N MET A 124 18.14 -7.04 10.92
CA MET A 124 18.19 -8.20 10.06
C MET A 124 18.45 -7.80 8.60
N ILE A 125 17.91 -6.65 8.17
CA ILE A 125 18.21 -6.04 6.87
C ILE A 125 19.67 -5.54 6.82
N SER A 126 20.13 -4.89 7.89
CA SER A 126 21.42 -4.19 7.95
C SER A 126 22.39 -4.80 8.95
N HIS A 127 23.65 -4.96 8.56
CA HIS A 127 24.69 -5.39 9.48
C HIS A 127 25.13 -4.19 10.34
N PRO A 128 25.05 -4.27 11.68
CA PRO A 128 25.26 -3.13 12.57
C PRO A 128 26.66 -2.52 12.46
N ASP A 129 27.68 -3.34 12.22
CA ASP A 129 29.08 -2.88 12.22
C ASP A 129 29.60 -2.41 10.85
N THR A 130 28.95 -2.78 9.75
CA THR A 130 29.51 -2.54 8.41
C THR A 130 28.65 -1.59 7.58
N GLY A 131 27.43 -1.26 8.03
CA GLY A 131 26.51 -0.39 7.30
C GLY A 131 26.04 -0.96 5.95
N TYR A 132 26.51 -2.15 5.59
CA TYR A 132 26.03 -2.90 4.46
C TYR A 132 24.77 -3.67 4.87
N THR A 133 23.78 -3.69 3.99
CA THR A 133 22.74 -4.70 4.08
C THR A 133 23.43 -6.07 4.06
N THR A 134 22.99 -7.01 4.88
CA THR A 134 23.53 -8.40 4.88
C THR A 134 23.49 -9.03 3.47
N MET A 135 22.67 -8.46 2.57
CA MET A 135 22.59 -8.74 1.14
C MET A 135 23.87 -8.39 0.34
N ALA A 136 24.58 -7.32 0.68
CA ALA A 136 25.77 -6.89 -0.04
C ALA A 136 26.98 -7.82 0.21
N GLY A 137 26.95 -8.62 1.27
CA GLY A 137 27.97 -9.63 1.57
C GLY A 137 27.79 -10.94 0.81
N ILE A 138 26.57 -11.24 0.34
CA ILE A 138 26.23 -12.49 -0.36
C ILE A 138 26.33 -12.32 -1.89
N VAL A 139 26.10 -11.11 -2.40
CA VAL A 139 26.07 -10.83 -3.84
C VAL A 139 27.27 -9.99 -4.25
N GLY A 140 28.20 -10.61 -4.98
CA GLY A 140 29.33 -9.91 -5.57
C GLY A 140 28.88 -8.72 -6.42
N LYS A 141 29.33 -7.52 -6.04
CA LYS A 141 29.47 -6.29 -6.88
C LYS A 141 28.38 -6.02 -7.93
N GLY A 142 27.10 -6.23 -7.59
CA GLY A 142 25.98 -5.88 -8.46
C GLY A 142 24.88 -5.21 -7.66
N THR A 143 24.41 -4.05 -8.12
CA THR A 143 23.23 -3.31 -7.63
C THR A 143 21.90 -4.06 -7.82
N TYR A 144 21.95 -5.37 -8.09
CA TYR A 144 20.80 -6.21 -8.39
C TYR A 144 20.56 -7.17 -7.22
N ILE A 145 19.51 -6.88 -6.46
CA ILE A 145 18.97 -7.79 -5.44
C ILE A 145 18.12 -8.83 -6.17
N ARG A 146 18.34 -10.13 -5.90
CA ARG A 146 17.50 -11.17 -6.52
C ARG A 146 16.10 -11.11 -5.90
N PRO A 147 15.02 -11.39 -6.67
CA PRO A 147 13.65 -11.34 -6.16
C PRO A 147 13.41 -12.18 -4.90
N ILE A 148 14.07 -13.34 -4.79
CA ILE A 148 13.96 -14.19 -3.59
C ILE A 148 14.54 -13.51 -2.35
N GLU A 149 15.68 -12.83 -2.50
CA GLU A 149 16.34 -12.17 -1.39
C GLU A 149 15.58 -10.90 -0.97
N ALA A 150 14.92 -10.22 -1.91
CA ALA A 150 14.01 -9.13 -1.59
C ALA A 150 12.81 -9.64 -0.78
N SER A 151 12.19 -10.74 -1.23
CA SER A 151 11.07 -11.39 -0.55
C SER A 151 11.42 -11.87 0.86
N ASP A 152 12.68 -12.18 1.14
CA ASP A 152 13.11 -12.66 2.46
C ASP A 152 12.99 -11.60 3.55
N VAL A 153 13.09 -10.31 3.18
CA VAL A 153 13.17 -9.19 4.12
C VAL A 153 12.07 -8.16 3.95
N SER A 154 11.21 -8.32 2.94
CA SER A 154 10.18 -7.34 2.60
C SER A 154 8.76 -7.82 2.87
N LEU A 155 7.90 -6.87 3.23
CA LEU A 155 6.46 -7.06 3.40
C LEU A 155 5.71 -6.54 2.18
N ASP A 156 4.63 -7.18 1.76
CA ASP A 156 3.72 -6.63 0.76
C ASP A 156 2.35 -6.33 1.38
N MET A 157 1.74 -5.22 0.96
CA MET A 157 0.43 -4.79 1.46
C MET A 157 -0.46 -4.34 0.31
N ALA A 158 -1.71 -4.79 0.29
CA ALA A 158 -2.78 -4.21 -0.50
C ALA A 158 -3.42 -3.02 0.23
N VAL A 159 -3.62 -1.92 -0.49
CA VAL A 159 -4.36 -0.75 -0.03
C VAL A 159 -5.58 -0.58 -0.93
N ILE A 160 -6.77 -0.59 -0.33
CA ILE A 160 -8.04 -0.63 -1.05
C ILE A 160 -8.92 0.52 -0.58
N GLN A 161 -9.17 1.46 -1.48
CA GLN A 161 -10.12 2.54 -1.29
C GLN A 161 -11.48 2.13 -1.85
N CYS A 162 -12.44 1.92 -0.96
CA CYS A 162 -13.82 1.64 -1.33
C CYS A 162 -14.64 2.93 -1.45
N GLU A 163 -15.70 2.89 -2.24
CA GLU A 163 -16.83 3.81 -2.14
C GLU A 163 -17.58 3.59 -0.80
N SER A 164 -18.41 4.55 -0.38
CA SER A 164 -19.19 4.53 0.87
C SER A 164 -19.98 3.23 1.13
N THR A 165 -20.33 2.49 0.09
CA THR A 165 -21.08 1.22 0.18
C THR A 165 -20.19 0.00 0.53
N GLY A 166 -18.87 0.13 0.43
CA GLY A 166 -17.89 -0.89 0.83
C GLY A 166 -18.00 -2.22 0.10
N ARG A 167 -18.67 -2.30 -1.06
CA ARG A 167 -18.81 -3.53 -1.87
C ARG A 167 -17.64 -3.66 -2.85
N GLY A 168 -17.19 -4.87 -3.16
CA GLY A 168 -16.05 -5.08 -4.07
C GLY A 168 -16.27 -4.52 -5.48
N ARG A 169 -17.52 -4.49 -5.95
CA ARG A 169 -17.91 -3.82 -7.20
C ARG A 169 -17.71 -2.30 -7.21
N ASN A 170 -17.56 -1.70 -6.02
CA ASN A 170 -17.45 -0.27 -5.82
C ASN A 170 -16.08 0.09 -5.20
N VAL A 171 -15.05 -0.67 -5.52
CA VAL A 171 -13.65 -0.27 -5.24
C VAL A 171 -13.27 0.85 -6.20
N LEU A 172 -12.91 2.01 -5.62
CA LEU A 172 -12.47 3.19 -6.36
C LEU A 172 -10.99 3.08 -6.71
N LEU A 173 -10.19 2.53 -5.80
CA LEU A 173 -8.75 2.36 -5.98
C LEU A 173 -8.28 1.08 -5.30
N GLY A 174 -7.44 0.31 -5.98
CA GLY A 174 -6.73 -0.82 -5.41
C GLY A 174 -5.28 -0.83 -5.89
N SER A 175 -4.35 -0.72 -4.95
CA SER A 175 -2.91 -0.74 -5.20
C SER A 175 -2.21 -1.73 -4.28
N PHE A 176 -1.05 -2.22 -4.72
CA PHE A 176 -0.15 -2.99 -3.88
C PHE A 176 1.08 -2.14 -3.60
N LEU A 177 1.46 -2.06 -2.33
CA LEU A 177 2.77 -1.64 -1.89
C LEU A 177 3.62 -2.91 -1.78
N VAL A 178 4.59 -3.03 -2.68
CA VAL A 178 5.42 -4.22 -2.86
C VAL A 178 6.84 -3.93 -2.37
N ALA A 179 7.47 -4.96 -1.82
CA ALA A 179 8.80 -4.93 -1.23
C ALA A 179 8.96 -3.82 -0.17
N MET A 180 7.99 -3.71 0.74
CA MET A 180 8.01 -2.74 1.84
C MET A 180 9.07 -3.12 2.87
N GLN A 181 9.89 -2.15 3.28
CA GLN A 181 10.89 -2.32 4.34
C GLN A 181 11.04 -1.05 5.18
N PRO A 182 11.32 -1.16 6.49
CA PRO A 182 11.54 0.00 7.36
C PRO A 182 12.83 0.72 6.98
N SER A 183 12.76 2.05 6.85
CA SER A 183 13.93 2.91 6.63
C SER A 183 14.49 3.48 7.94
N SER A 184 13.66 3.57 8.98
CA SER A 184 14.06 4.02 10.31
C SER A 184 13.18 3.38 11.39
N SER A 185 13.78 3.11 12.55
CA SER A 185 13.07 2.63 13.74
C SER A 185 12.51 3.79 14.56
N GLY A 186 12.80 5.04 14.20
CA GLY A 186 12.38 6.21 14.96
C GLY A 186 13.00 6.27 16.36
N PRO A 187 12.75 7.35 17.12
CA PRO A 187 13.18 7.41 18.51
C PRO A 187 12.36 6.47 19.40
N PHE A 188 13.04 5.76 20.32
CA PHE A 188 12.38 4.95 21.35
C PHE A 188 11.48 5.84 22.23
N GLY A 189 10.18 5.71 22.07
CA GLY A 189 9.18 6.62 22.62
C GLY A 189 8.69 6.25 24.02
N MET A 190 9.58 6.20 25.03
CA MET A 190 9.18 6.24 26.44
C MET A 190 9.27 7.66 26.98
N SER A 191 8.18 8.43 26.89
CA SER A 191 8.02 9.65 27.67
C SER A 191 6.87 9.50 28.67
N VAL A 192 7.18 9.63 29.96
CA VAL A 192 6.18 9.71 31.03
C VAL A 192 5.92 11.19 31.27
N ASN A 193 4.87 11.74 30.65
CA ASN A 193 4.45 13.12 30.88
C ASN A 193 3.40 13.17 31.99
N ILE A 194 3.73 13.80 33.11
CA ILE A 194 2.90 13.84 34.33
C ILE A 194 1.88 15.02 34.32
N ALA A 195 1.91 15.93 33.34
CA ALA A 195 1.11 17.16 33.42
C ALA A 195 0.41 17.64 32.13
N GLU A 196 0.82 17.21 30.92
CA GLU A 196 0.14 17.56 29.67
C GLU A 196 -0.01 16.32 28.79
N ASN A 197 -1.26 15.99 28.44
CA ASN A 197 -1.60 14.84 27.58
C ASN A 197 -1.15 15.07 26.12
N LYS A 198 0.16 14.97 25.87
CA LYS A 198 0.69 14.69 24.53
C LYS A 198 1.14 13.23 24.53
N LEU A 199 0.26 12.35 24.05
CA LEU A 199 0.65 10.99 23.69
C LEU A 199 1.70 11.10 22.58
N GLN A 200 2.93 10.71 22.88
CA GLN A 200 3.95 10.58 21.85
C GLN A 200 3.46 9.52 20.85
N GLN A 201 3.70 9.71 19.56
CA GLN A 201 3.40 8.68 18.57
C GLN A 201 4.72 8.06 18.13
N PHE A 202 4.79 6.74 18.16
CA PHE A 202 5.85 6.00 17.52
C PHE A 202 5.65 6.07 16.01
N ARG A 203 6.68 6.52 15.29
CA ARG A 203 6.64 6.64 13.83
C ARG A 203 7.71 5.76 13.24
N PHE A 204 7.35 4.95 12.25
CA PHE A 204 8.29 4.17 11.49
C PHE A 204 8.06 4.40 9.99
N PRO A 205 8.97 5.13 9.31
CA PRO A 205 8.91 5.28 7.88
C PRO A 205 9.35 3.99 7.20
N MET A 206 8.69 3.69 6.08
CA MET A 206 8.99 2.57 5.21
C MET A 206 9.27 3.07 3.80
N ILE A 207 10.03 2.29 3.05
CA ILE A 207 10.15 2.43 1.60
C ILE A 207 9.40 1.30 0.94
N ALA A 208 8.69 1.61 -0.15
CA ALA A 208 7.88 0.64 -0.88
C ALA A 208 7.93 0.93 -2.37
N TYR A 209 7.53 -0.05 -3.19
CA TYR A 209 7.24 0.16 -4.60
C TYR A 209 5.73 0.09 -4.82
N LEU A 210 5.17 1.08 -5.50
CA LEU A 210 3.76 1.05 -5.85
C LEU A 210 3.53 0.22 -7.11
N GLN A 211 2.67 -0.79 -7.02
CA GLN A 211 2.11 -1.47 -8.16
C GLN A 211 0.63 -1.13 -8.28
N GLN A 212 0.30 -0.41 -9.35
CA GLN A 212 -1.08 -0.08 -9.67
C GLN A 212 -1.33 -0.30 -11.16
N ASN A 213 -2.26 -1.19 -11.45
CA ASN A 213 -2.76 -1.43 -12.79
C ASN A 213 -4.22 -1.94 -12.71
N PRO A 214 -4.96 -2.03 -13.83
CA PRO A 214 -6.33 -2.52 -13.80
C PRO A 214 -6.47 -3.93 -13.19
N ASN A 215 -5.44 -4.77 -13.31
CA ASN A 215 -5.44 -6.10 -12.73
C ASN A 215 -5.30 -6.06 -11.20
N THR A 216 -4.48 -5.17 -10.63
CA THR A 216 -4.36 -5.01 -9.18
C THR A 216 -5.67 -4.53 -8.58
N THR A 217 -6.36 -3.60 -9.27
CA THR A 217 -7.69 -3.14 -8.83
C THR A 217 -8.73 -4.27 -8.88
N ALA A 218 -8.70 -5.13 -9.90
CA ALA A 218 -9.59 -6.29 -9.98
C ALA A 218 -9.32 -7.33 -8.88
N VAL A 219 -8.03 -7.58 -8.55
CA VAL A 219 -7.66 -8.45 -7.43
C VAL A 219 -8.13 -7.86 -6.10
N CYS A 220 -7.93 -6.56 -5.89
CA CYS A 220 -8.42 -5.87 -4.68
C CYS A 220 -9.96 -5.96 -4.55
N ALA A 221 -10.69 -5.80 -5.64
CA ALA A 221 -12.15 -5.97 -5.65
C ALA A 221 -12.55 -7.39 -5.22
N ALA A 222 -11.86 -8.41 -5.71
CA ALA A 222 -12.10 -9.80 -5.33
C ALA A 222 -11.76 -10.07 -3.85
N LEU A 223 -10.68 -9.46 -3.34
CA LEU A 223 -10.31 -9.55 -1.91
C LEU A 223 -11.40 -8.94 -1.02
N VAL A 224 -11.91 -7.77 -1.37
CA VAL A 224 -13.01 -7.13 -0.62
C VAL A 224 -14.28 -7.99 -0.61
N ASP A 225 -14.60 -8.62 -1.74
CA ASP A 225 -15.75 -9.54 -1.81
C ASP A 225 -15.52 -10.81 -0.97
N SER A 226 -14.28 -11.26 -0.78
CA SER A 226 -13.95 -12.44 0.04
C SER A 226 -13.96 -12.18 1.56
N LEU A 227 -13.86 -10.92 1.97
CA LEU A 227 -13.88 -10.50 3.38
C LEU A 227 -15.29 -10.39 3.96
N LYS A 228 -16.33 -10.52 3.12
CA LYS A 228 -17.75 -10.45 3.50
C LYS A 228 -18.39 -11.83 3.50
#